data_AF-A0A351U0D6-F1
#
_entry.id   AF-A0A351U0D6-F1
#
_cell.length_a   1.000
_cell.length_b   1.000
_cell.length_c   1.000
_cell.angle_alpha   90.00
_cell.angle_beta   90.00
_cell.angle_gamma   90.00
#
_symmetry.space_group_name_H-M   'P 1'
#
loop_
_entity.id
_entity.type
_entity.pdbx_description
1 polymer ?
#
loop_
_entity_poly.entity_id
_entity_poly.type
_entity_poly.pdbx_seq_one_letter_code
_entity_poly.pdbx_strand_id
1 'polypeptide(L)'
;MKAYLDIEADRKGNISVIGISIGDSGFRQFVGEDITTHKVEDYLCRAETIVTFNGDSFDLPQIKKHLNLDLTATHRSYDLFKVKKRLKIKGGLKELEKMYGIERKTEGINGFRAIKLWEIYRRHGRKDALALLLEYNKEDVLNLIPLEEKFNELIREQSNDQEF
;
A
#
# COMPACT_ATOMS: atom_id res chain seq x y z
N MET A 1 2.13 11.47 12.87
CA MET A 1 2.82 10.20 12.48
C MET A 1 2.31 9.71 11.12
N LYS A 2 3.11 8.99 10.33
CA LYS A 2 2.68 8.41 9.04
C LYS A 2 2.23 6.96 9.20
N ALA A 3 1.20 6.57 8.46
CA ALA A 3 0.84 5.18 8.20
C ALA A 3 0.99 4.86 6.72
N TYR A 4 1.59 3.72 6.38
CA TYR A 4 1.72 3.22 5.02
C TYR A 4 0.64 2.17 4.80
N LEU A 5 -0.06 2.24 3.68
CA LEU A 5 -1.26 1.45 3.44
C LEU A 5 -1.32 0.97 2.00
N ASP A 6 -1.76 -0.28 1.83
CA ASP A 6 -2.07 -0.91 0.55
C ASP A 6 -3.19 -1.95 0.75
N ILE A 7 -4.04 -2.14 -0.26
CA ILE A 7 -5.11 -3.14 -0.25
C ILE A 7 -5.00 -4.14 -1.40
N GLU A 8 -5.50 -5.35 -1.15
CA GLU A 8 -5.77 -6.34 -2.19
C GLU A 8 -7.26 -6.52 -2.38
N ALA A 9 -7.70 -6.70 -3.63
CA ALA A 9 -9.09 -6.94 -3.96
C ALA A 9 -9.34 -8.37 -4.48
N ASP A 10 -10.58 -8.85 -4.31
CA ASP A 10 -11.07 -10.04 -4.99
C ASP A 10 -11.56 -9.73 -6.43
N ARG A 11 -12.01 -10.76 -7.15
CA ARG A 11 -12.53 -10.58 -8.53
C ARG A 11 -13.76 -9.69 -8.64
N LYS A 12 -14.52 -9.54 -7.56
CA LYS A 12 -15.74 -8.72 -7.50
C LYS A 12 -15.42 -7.28 -7.05
N GLY A 13 -14.15 -7.00 -6.73
CA GLY A 13 -13.70 -5.72 -6.22
C GLY A 13 -13.92 -5.53 -4.72
N ASN A 14 -14.25 -6.59 -3.96
CA ASN A 14 -14.27 -6.50 -2.50
C ASN A 14 -12.84 -6.53 -1.96
N ILE A 15 -12.61 -5.86 -0.84
CA ILE A 15 -11.31 -5.89 -0.18
C ILE A 15 -11.08 -7.28 0.43
N SER A 16 -9.95 -7.89 0.08
CA SER A 16 -9.51 -9.20 0.57
C SER A 16 -8.42 -9.10 1.64
N VAL A 17 -7.54 -8.09 1.53
CA VAL A 17 -6.48 -7.79 2.50
C VAL A 17 -6.35 -6.27 2.62
N ILE A 18 -6.15 -5.78 3.85
CA ILE A 18 -5.62 -4.42 4.11
C ILE A 18 -4.33 -4.58 4.89
N GLY A 19 -3.22 -4.11 4.34
CA GLY A 19 -1.94 -4.01 5.05
C GLY A 19 -1.70 -2.58 5.52
N ILE A 20 -1.25 -2.43 6.77
CA ILE A 20 -0.98 -1.12 7.39
C ILE A 20 0.31 -1.19 8.20
N SER A 21 1.22 -0.25 7.98
CA SER A 21 2.42 -0.04 8.81
C SER A 21 2.38 1.36 9.42
N ILE A 22 2.54 1.48 10.74
CA ILE A 22 2.48 2.78 11.43
C ILE A 22 3.57 2.90 12.49
N GLY A 23 4.61 3.69 12.17
CA GLY A 23 5.71 4.02 13.08
C GLY A 23 6.15 2.86 13.98
N ASP A 24 6.19 3.10 15.30
CA ASP A 24 6.59 2.12 16.31
C ASP A 24 5.53 1.04 16.59
N SER A 25 4.27 1.25 16.17
CA SER A 25 3.21 0.24 16.34
C SER A 25 3.38 -0.95 15.37
N GLY A 26 4.23 -0.79 14.35
CA GLY A 26 4.61 -1.84 13.42
C GLY A 26 3.60 -2.13 12.32
N PHE A 27 3.76 -3.31 11.72
CA PHE A 27 3.00 -3.78 10.57
C PHE A 27 1.88 -4.75 10.97
N ARG A 28 0.70 -4.57 10.39
CA ARG A 28 -0.48 -5.43 10.58
C ARG A 28 -1.22 -5.63 9.26
N GLN A 29 -1.79 -6.82 9.10
CA GLN A 29 -2.70 -7.15 8.00
C GLN A 29 -4.06 -7.59 8.54
N PHE A 30 -5.13 -7.10 7.93
CA PHE A 30 -6.49 -7.56 8.14
C PHE A 30 -6.94 -8.35 6.90
N VAL A 31 -7.57 -9.51 7.10
CA VAL A 31 -7.82 -10.47 6.01
C VAL A 31 -9.28 -10.90 6.00
N GLY A 32 -9.96 -10.75 4.86
CA GLY A 32 -11.36 -11.17 4.68
C GLY A 32 -12.30 -10.63 5.76
N GLU A 33 -12.91 -11.53 6.53
CA GLU A 33 -13.89 -11.19 7.58
C GLU A 33 -13.28 -10.40 8.76
N ASP A 34 -11.95 -10.40 8.91
CA ASP A 34 -11.28 -9.59 9.92
C ASP A 34 -11.21 -8.09 9.55
N ILE A 35 -11.56 -7.73 8.32
CA ILE A 35 -11.56 -6.34 7.86
C ILE A 35 -12.86 -5.67 8.32
N THR A 36 -12.79 -4.94 9.43
CA THR A 36 -13.91 -4.16 9.95
C THR A 36 -13.55 -2.70 10.10
N THR A 37 -14.54 -1.81 9.95
CA THR A 37 -14.38 -0.35 10.12
C THR A 37 -13.67 -0.01 11.42
N HIS A 38 -14.16 -0.55 12.55
CA HIS A 38 -13.57 -0.32 13.87
C HIS A 38 -12.11 -0.75 13.96
N LYS A 39 -11.76 -1.95 13.47
CA LYS A 39 -10.37 -2.46 13.55
C LYS A 39 -9.42 -1.59 12.73
N VAL A 40 -9.84 -1.16 11.55
CA VAL A 40 -9.02 -0.33 10.66
C VAL A 40 -8.88 1.09 11.21
N GLU A 41 -9.98 1.70 11.65
CA GLU A 41 -9.98 3.05 12.23
C GLU A 41 -9.18 3.12 13.52
N ASP A 42 -9.36 2.16 14.43
CA ASP A 42 -8.60 2.07 15.69
C ASP A 42 -7.10 1.92 15.42
N TYR A 43 -6.70 1.09 14.45
CA TYR A 43 -5.29 0.91 14.11
C TYR A 43 -4.67 2.17 13.48
N LEU A 44 -5.48 2.98 12.79
CA LEU A 44 -5.05 4.24 12.16
C LEU A 44 -5.19 5.46 13.09
N CYS A 45 -5.78 5.34 14.28
CA CYS A 45 -6.15 6.51 15.11
C CYS A 45 -4.98 7.44 15.48
N ARG A 46 -3.73 6.94 15.45
CA ARG A 46 -2.51 7.72 15.74
C ARG A 46 -1.84 8.28 14.49
N ALA A 47 -2.32 7.94 13.29
CA ALA A 47 -1.79 8.45 12.05
C ALA A 47 -2.37 9.85 11.77
N GLU A 48 -1.54 10.75 11.27
CA GLU A 48 -1.99 12.04 10.73
C GLU A 48 -1.96 12.04 9.21
N THR A 49 -1.15 11.14 8.62
CA THR A 49 -0.92 11.05 7.19
C THR A 49 -0.93 9.59 6.78
N ILE A 50 -1.66 9.29 5.70
CA ILE A 50 -1.69 7.97 5.09
C ILE A 50 -0.91 8.05 3.78
N VAL A 51 0.14 7.26 3.71
CA VAL A 51 1.02 7.10 2.55
C VAL A 51 0.57 5.89 1.76
N THR A 52 0.37 6.07 0.45
CA THR A 52 -0.05 5.00 -0.47
C THR A 52 0.70 5.12 -1.80
N PHE A 53 0.58 4.12 -2.66
CA PHE A 53 0.97 4.22 -4.06
C PHE A 53 -0.26 4.11 -4.98
N ASN A 54 -0.68 5.24 -5.55
CA ASN A 54 -1.91 5.37 -6.34
C ASN A 54 -3.21 5.14 -5.53
N GLY A 55 -3.13 5.26 -4.20
CA GLY A 55 -4.26 4.99 -3.30
C GLY A 55 -5.36 6.04 -3.34
N ASP A 56 -5.06 7.26 -3.77
CA ASP A 56 -6.10 8.29 -3.99
C ASP A 56 -7.08 7.89 -5.10
N SER A 57 -6.62 7.09 -6.06
CA SER A 57 -7.44 6.65 -7.20
C SER A 57 -8.05 5.26 -7.00
N PHE A 58 -7.58 4.49 -6.01
CA PHE A 58 -7.99 3.11 -5.81
C PHE A 58 -8.25 2.78 -4.34
N ASP A 59 -7.21 2.66 -3.51
CA ASP A 59 -7.29 2.15 -2.14
C ASP A 59 -8.29 2.90 -1.26
N LEU A 60 -8.15 4.23 -1.17
CA LEU A 60 -8.99 5.06 -0.30
C LEU A 60 -10.46 5.06 -0.76
N PRO A 61 -10.78 5.19 -2.08
CA PRO A 61 -12.13 4.96 -2.58
C PRO A 61 -12.71 3.57 -2.24
N GLN A 62 -11.91 2.50 -2.35
CA GLN A 62 -12.37 1.15 -2.03
C GLN A 62 -12.65 1.00 -0.53
N ILE A 63 -11.79 1.53 0.34
CA ILE A 63 -11.99 1.53 1.80
C ILE A 63 -13.25 2.28 2.16
N LYS A 64 -13.45 3.48 1.61
CA LYS A 64 -14.67 4.27 1.83
C LYS A 64 -15.92 3.50 1.41
N LYS A 65 -15.88 2.87 0.24
CA LYS A 65 -17.02 2.08 -0.29
C LYS A 65 -17.35 0.87 0.58
N HIS A 66 -16.35 0.09 1.00
CA HIS A 66 -16.58 -1.20 1.66
C HIS A 66 -16.71 -1.11 3.18
N LEU A 67 -16.08 -0.11 3.81
CA LEU A 67 -16.08 0.06 5.26
C LEU A 67 -16.87 1.29 5.72
N ASN A 68 -17.46 2.06 4.79
CA ASN A 68 -18.08 3.35 5.08
C ASN A 68 -17.13 4.28 5.88
N LEU A 69 -15.83 4.18 5.61
CA LEU A 69 -14.76 4.85 6.33
C LEU A 69 -14.02 5.80 5.39
N ASP A 70 -14.31 7.09 5.50
CA ASP A 70 -13.59 8.11 4.73
C ASP A 70 -12.31 8.53 5.43
N LEU A 71 -11.22 7.81 5.14
CA LEU A 71 -9.91 8.09 5.71
C LEU A 71 -9.38 9.49 5.35
N THR A 72 -9.81 10.07 4.21
CA THR A 72 -9.38 11.42 3.81
C THR A 72 -10.09 12.54 4.57
N ALA A 73 -11.18 12.23 5.25
CA ALA A 73 -11.88 13.19 6.11
C ALA A 73 -11.13 13.42 7.44
N THR A 74 -10.32 12.45 7.87
CA THR A 74 -9.63 12.48 9.17
C THR A 74 -8.11 12.48 9.06
N HIS A 75 -7.55 12.05 7.93
CA HIS A 75 -6.10 11.95 7.69
C HIS A 75 -5.70 12.70 6.42
N ARG A 76 -4.48 13.23 6.39
CA ARG A 76 -3.88 13.75 5.15
C ARG A 76 -3.51 12.59 4.24
N SER A 77 -3.86 12.65 2.96
CA SER A 77 -3.35 11.68 1.98
C SER A 77 -2.00 12.13 1.42
N TYR A 78 -1.05 11.20 1.34
CA TYR A 78 0.23 11.38 0.68
C TYR A 78 0.49 10.25 -0.32
N ASP A 79 0.09 10.48 -1.57
CA ASP A 79 0.19 9.48 -2.64
C ASP A 79 1.52 9.57 -3.41
N LEU A 80 2.36 8.54 -3.27
CA LEU A 80 3.66 8.45 -3.93
C LEU A 80 3.57 8.38 -5.46
N PHE A 81 2.43 7.95 -6.02
CA PHE A 81 2.19 8.01 -7.46
C PHE A 81 2.05 9.45 -7.96
N LYS A 82 1.52 10.36 -7.15
CA LYS A 82 1.53 11.79 -7.46
C LYS A 82 2.93 12.37 -7.30
N VAL A 83 3.68 11.94 -6.27
CA VAL A 83 5.06 12.36 -6.06
C VAL A 83 5.94 12.02 -7.25
N LYS A 84 5.94 10.76 -7.71
CA LYS A 84 6.74 10.33 -8.87
C LYS A 84 6.38 11.09 -10.16
N LYS A 85 5.10 11.45 -10.34
CA LYS A 85 4.65 12.25 -11.49
C LYS A 85 5.28 13.64 -11.48
N ARG A 86 5.36 14.30 -10.32
CA ARG A 86 6.06 15.60 -10.18
C ARG A 86 7.54 15.47 -10.49
N LEU A 87 8.16 14.38 -10.04
CA LEU A 87 9.56 14.05 -10.33
C LEU A 87 9.79 13.55 -11.77
N LYS A 88 8.74 13.44 -12.60
CA LYS A 88 8.78 12.93 -13.98
C LYS A 88 9.33 11.49 -14.10
N ILE A 89 9.18 10.68 -13.05
CA ILE A 89 9.62 9.28 -13.01
C ILE A 89 8.50 8.35 -13.54
N LYS A 90 8.86 7.48 -14.47
CA LYS A 90 7.97 6.47 -15.06
C LYS A 90 8.02 5.15 -14.30
N GLY A 91 7.00 4.33 -14.50
CA GLY A 91 6.89 2.98 -13.93
C GLY A 91 5.91 2.86 -12.77
N GLY A 92 5.42 1.65 -12.53
CA GLY A 92 4.64 1.27 -11.35
C GLY A 92 5.52 0.95 -10.14
N LEU A 93 4.90 0.69 -8.99
CA LEU A 93 5.59 0.42 -7.71
C LEU A 93 6.76 -0.58 -7.88
N LYS A 94 6.48 -1.72 -8.51
CA LYS A 94 7.46 -2.81 -8.76
C LYS A 94 8.66 -2.40 -9.57
N GLU A 95 8.43 -1.61 -10.60
CA GLU A 95 9.49 -1.14 -11.47
C GLU A 95 10.37 -0.14 -10.74
N LEU A 96 9.77 0.69 -9.87
CA LEU A 96 10.49 1.66 -9.06
C LEU A 96 11.29 0.99 -7.94
N GLU A 97 10.72 0.01 -7.25
CA GLU A 97 11.43 -0.77 -6.24
C GLU A 97 12.68 -1.41 -6.85
N LYS A 98 12.52 -2.07 -8.00
CA LYS A 98 13.66 -2.63 -8.74
C LYS A 98 14.67 -1.57 -9.18
N MET A 99 14.20 -0.43 -9.69
CA MET A 99 15.05 0.69 -10.11
C MET A 99 15.90 1.24 -8.96
N TYR A 100 15.37 1.25 -7.74
CA TYR A 100 16.03 1.79 -6.56
C TYR A 100 16.63 0.71 -5.64
N GLY A 101 16.70 -0.55 -6.10
CA GLY A 101 17.33 -1.63 -5.33
C GLY A 101 16.55 -2.06 -4.09
N ILE A 102 15.23 -1.80 -4.04
CA ILE A 102 14.35 -2.26 -2.97
C ILE A 102 13.95 -3.72 -3.27
N GLU A 103 14.35 -4.63 -2.38
CA GLU A 103 14.21 -6.07 -2.59
C GLU A 103 12.75 -6.54 -2.47
N ARG A 104 12.42 -7.59 -3.24
CA ARG A 104 11.14 -8.31 -3.18
C ARG A 104 11.37 -9.80 -3.31
N LYS A 105 10.79 -10.58 -2.39
CA LYS A 105 10.67 -12.04 -2.49
C LYS A 105 9.56 -12.45 -3.44
N THR A 106 8.59 -11.58 -3.68
CA THR A 106 7.42 -11.87 -4.54
C THR A 106 7.60 -11.45 -6.00
N GLU A 107 8.86 -11.39 -6.49
CA GLU A 107 9.14 -11.00 -7.88
C GLU A 107 8.35 -11.86 -8.88
N GLY A 108 7.73 -11.21 -9.87
CA GLY A 108 6.88 -11.87 -10.86
C GLY A 108 5.43 -12.12 -10.41
N ILE A 109 5.04 -11.77 -9.19
CA ILE A 109 3.62 -11.66 -8.81
C ILE A 109 3.10 -10.29 -9.24
N ASN A 110 1.89 -10.24 -9.80
CA ASN A 110 1.19 -9.02 -10.19
C ASN A 110 -0.21 -9.01 -9.57
N GLY A 111 -0.94 -7.87 -9.64
CA GLY A 111 -2.28 -7.77 -9.04
C GLY A 111 -3.26 -8.84 -9.54
N PHE A 112 -3.14 -9.27 -10.81
CA PHE A 112 -3.93 -10.38 -11.33
C PHE A 112 -3.60 -11.73 -10.66
N ARG A 113 -2.32 -11.99 -10.38
CA ARG A 113 -1.90 -13.15 -9.58
C ARG A 113 -2.34 -13.03 -8.12
N ALA A 114 -2.31 -11.84 -7.52
CA ALA A 114 -2.80 -11.61 -6.16
C ALA A 114 -4.29 -11.99 -6.03
N ILE A 115 -5.13 -11.52 -6.96
CA ILE A 115 -6.54 -11.92 -7.07
C ILE A 115 -6.68 -13.45 -7.17
N LYS A 116 -5.85 -14.12 -7.98
CA LYS A 116 -5.89 -15.59 -8.11
C LYS A 116 -5.51 -16.30 -6.81
N LEU A 117 -4.51 -15.80 -6.08
CA LEU A 117 -4.08 -16.37 -4.80
C LEU A 117 -5.22 -16.31 -3.78
N TRP A 118 -5.93 -15.19 -3.71
CA TRP A 118 -7.12 -15.06 -2.87
C TRP A 118 -8.21 -16.08 -3.24
N GLU A 119 -8.53 -16.22 -4.53
CA GLU A 119 -9.54 -17.18 -5.00
C GLU A 119 -9.16 -18.63 -4.68
N ILE A 120 -7.88 -18.99 -4.85
CA ILE A 120 -7.37 -20.32 -4.51
C ILE A 120 -7.52 -20.59 -3.02
N TYR A 121 -7.16 -19.62 -2.18
CA TYR A 121 -7.35 -19.72 -0.73
C TYR A 121 -8.84 -19.89 -0.38
N ARG A 122 -9.72 -19.02 -0.89
CA ARG A 122 -11.16 -19.04 -0.57
C ARG A 122 -11.86 -20.32 -1.01
N ARG A 123 -11.50 -20.88 -2.18
CA ARG A 123 -12.16 -22.07 -2.73
C ARG A 123 -11.61 -23.38 -2.20
N HIS A 124 -10.31 -23.43 -1.91
CA HIS A 124 -9.61 -24.69 -1.63
C HIS A 124 -8.94 -24.72 -0.25
N GLY A 125 -9.08 -23.67 0.57
CA GLY A 125 -8.44 -23.59 1.89
C GLY A 125 -6.90 -23.60 1.83
N ARG A 126 -6.32 -23.25 0.67
CA ARG A 126 -4.88 -23.32 0.41
C ARG A 126 -4.13 -22.21 1.15
N LYS A 127 -3.64 -22.54 2.35
CA LYS A 127 -2.94 -21.60 3.24
C LYS A 127 -1.62 -21.07 2.66
N ASP A 128 -0.97 -21.84 1.81
CA ASP A 128 0.23 -21.43 1.08
C ASP A 128 -0.07 -20.33 0.06
N ALA A 129 -1.22 -20.39 -0.62
CA ALA A 129 -1.66 -19.30 -1.50
C ALA A 129 -1.95 -18.02 -0.71
N LEU A 130 -2.58 -18.14 0.47
CA LEU A 130 -2.77 -17.00 1.36
C LEU A 130 -1.44 -16.44 1.86
N ALA A 131 -0.51 -17.28 2.31
CA ALA A 131 0.79 -16.84 2.79
C ALA A 131 1.55 -16.04 1.73
N LEU A 132 1.49 -16.49 0.47
CA LEU A 132 2.11 -15.78 -0.64
C LEU A 132 1.41 -14.44 -0.96
N LEU A 133 0.08 -14.37 -0.85
CA LEU A 133 -0.67 -13.12 -0.98
C LEU A 133 -0.32 -12.13 0.14
N LEU A 134 -0.15 -12.62 1.37
CA LEU A 134 0.19 -11.79 2.52
C LEU A 134 1.62 -11.25 2.43
N GLU A 135 2.59 -12.05 1.97
CA GLU A 135 3.95 -11.54 1.72
C GLU A 135 3.94 -10.50 0.59
N TYR A 136 3.13 -10.71 -0.44
CA TYR A 136 2.96 -9.77 -1.55
C TYR A 136 2.46 -8.39 -1.09
N ASN A 137 1.33 -8.36 -0.37
CA ASN A 137 0.78 -7.13 0.19
C ASN A 137 1.71 -6.51 1.25
N LYS A 138 2.41 -7.31 2.05
CA LYS A 138 3.41 -6.81 3.01
C LYS A 138 4.50 -6.02 2.32
N GLU A 139 5.02 -6.52 1.20
CA GLU A 139 6.01 -5.79 0.40
C GLU A 139 5.41 -4.51 -0.19
N ASP A 140 4.19 -4.55 -0.75
CA ASP A 140 3.52 -3.36 -1.29
C ASP A 140 3.27 -2.27 -0.22
N VAL A 141 3.19 -2.62 1.07
CA VAL A 141 3.12 -1.65 2.19
C VAL A 141 4.49 -1.20 2.66
N LEU A 142 5.36 -2.14 3.03
CA LEU A 142 6.62 -1.81 3.71
C LEU A 142 7.62 -1.12 2.78
N ASN A 143 7.58 -1.45 1.49
CA ASN A 143 8.49 -0.86 0.52
C ASN A 143 8.13 0.60 0.16
N LEU A 144 6.95 1.08 0.56
CA LEU A 144 6.61 2.51 0.46
C LEU A 144 7.52 3.37 1.33
N ILE A 145 8.06 2.84 2.42
CA ILE A 145 8.97 3.55 3.32
C ILE A 145 10.27 3.93 2.60
N PRO A 146 11.10 2.97 2.13
CA PRO A 146 12.33 3.30 1.41
C PRO A 146 12.06 4.02 0.08
N LEU A 147 10.92 3.75 -0.58
CA LEU A 147 10.56 4.47 -1.81
C LEU A 147 10.28 5.96 -1.54
N GLU A 148 9.55 6.27 -0.47
CA GLU A 148 9.33 7.65 -0.04
C GLU A 148 10.65 8.35 0.33
N GLU A 149 11.52 7.68 1.08
CA GLU A 149 12.85 8.19 1.42
C GLU A 149 13.64 8.56 0.16
N LYS A 150 13.67 7.66 -0.83
CA LYS A 150 14.31 7.91 -2.12
C LYS A 150 13.73 9.12 -2.85
N PHE A 151 12.41 9.28 -2.86
CA PHE A 151 11.79 10.46 -3.47
C PHE A 151 12.14 11.74 -2.72
N ASN A 152 12.23 11.72 -1.40
CA ASN A 152 12.61 12.88 -0.60
C ASN A 152 14.08 13.28 -0.82
N GLU A 153 14.98 12.33 -1.06
CA GLU A 153 16.36 12.61 -1.51
C GLU A 153 16.35 13.34 -2.86
N LEU A 154 15.66 12.80 -3.86
CA LEU A 154 15.59 13.39 -5.20
C LEU A 154 14.99 14.80 -5.18
N ILE A 155 13.99 15.05 -4.32
CA ILE A 155 13.40 16.38 -4.15
C ILE A 155 14.44 17.35 -3.58
N ARG A 156 15.21 16.95 -2.56
CA ARG A 156 16.24 17.80 -1.94
C ARG A 156 17.36 18.13 -2.92
N GLU A 157 17.79 17.16 -3.72
CA GLU A 157 18.79 17.37 -4.78
C GLU A 157 18.31 18.41 -5.81
N GLN A 158 17.07 18.30 -6.28
CA GLN A 158 16.50 19.27 -7.24
C GLN A 158 16.32 20.68 -6.66
N SER A 159 16.07 20.81 -5.36
CA SER A 159 15.96 22.12 -4.71
C SER A 159 17.32 22.82 -4.58
N ASN A 160 18.39 22.06 -4.30
CA ASN A 160 19.74 22.62 -4.19
C ASN A 160 20.30 23.07 -5.55
N ASP A 161 19.93 22.40 -6.64
CA ASP A 161 20.37 22.76 -8.00
C ASP A 161 19.67 24.02 -8.55
N GLN A 162 18.59 24.50 -7.92
CA GLN A 162 17.84 25.71 -8.32
C GLN A 162 18.31 26.98 -7.61
N GLU A 163 19.21 26.89 -6.63
CA GLU A 163 19.76 28.03 -5.89
C GLU A 163 21.12 28.54 -6.44
N PHE A 164 21.56 28.03 -7.61
CA PHE A 164 22.75 28.48 -8.35
C PHE A 164 22.39 28.97 -9.76
#